data_AF-A0A6P1V839-F1
#
_entry.id   AF-A0A6P1V839-F1
#
_cell.length_a   1.000
_cell.length_b   1.000
_cell.length_c   1.000
_cell.angle_alpha   90.00
_cell.angle_beta   90.00
_cell.angle_gamma   90.00
#
_symmetry.space_group_name_H-M   'P 1'
#
loop_
_entity.id
_entity.type
_entity.pdbx_description
1 polymer ?
#
loop_
_entity_poly.entity_id
_entity_poly.type
_entity_poly.pdbx_seq_one_letter_code
_entity_poly.pdbx_strand_id
1 'polypeptide(L)' 'MNYDGHEALRRDMAGLANNMCDLKTTLKVLEEKYHYQHDGLPERLAGVSLRRISVLMDEAFNIALLLDESFRD' A
#
# COMPACT_ATOMS: atom_id res chain seq x y z
N MET A 1 -26.19 0.70 -13.10
CA MET A 1 -25.38 1.21 -11.95
C MET A 1 -24.89 2.60 -12.30
N ASN A 2 -24.46 3.44 -11.35
CA ASN A 2 -24.06 4.83 -11.64
C ASN A 2 -22.83 4.95 -12.56
N TYR A 3 -22.20 3.82 -12.89
CA TYR A 3 -20.98 3.69 -13.69
C TYR A 3 -21.11 2.71 -14.87
N ASP A 4 -22.33 2.53 -15.40
CA ASP A 4 -22.52 1.74 -16.62
C ASP A 4 -21.67 2.32 -17.77
N GLY A 5 -20.83 1.50 -18.41
CA GLY A 5 -19.86 1.93 -19.43
C GLY A 5 -18.44 2.24 -18.94
N HIS A 6 -18.17 2.21 -17.63
CA HIS A 6 -16.85 2.50 -17.04
C HIS A 6 -16.11 1.24 -16.54
N GLU A 7 -16.31 0.09 -17.17
CA GLU A 7 -15.73 -1.20 -16.76
C GLU A 7 -14.19 -1.19 -16.70
N ALA A 8 -13.54 -0.51 -17.66
CA ALA A 8 -12.09 -0.36 -17.66
C ALA A 8 -11.61 0.43 -16.43
N LEU A 9 -12.26 1.55 -16.12
CA LEU A 9 -11.94 2.36 -14.95
C LEU A 9 -12.10 1.55 -13.65
N ARG A 10 -13.19 0.78 -13.51
CA ARG A 10 -13.41 -0.10 -12.36
C ARG A 10 -12.30 -1.14 -12.21
N ARG A 11 -11.90 -1.75 -13.33
CA ARG A 11 -10.81 -2.72 -13.35
C ARG A 11 -9.47 -2.09 -12.94
N ASP A 12 -9.20 -0.87 -13.41
CA ASP A 12 -7.98 -0.15 -13.07
C ASP A 12 -7.92 0.21 -11.58
N MET A 13 -9.05 0.64 -10.99
CA MET A 13 -9.13 0.96 -9.56
C MET A 13 -8.95 -0.28 -8.68
N ALA A 14 -9.62 -1.38 -9.02
CA ALA A 14 -9.44 -2.65 -8.34
C ALA A 14 -8.00 -3.17 -8.47
N GLY A 15 -7.39 -3.01 -9.66
CA GLY A 15 -5.99 -3.37 -9.92
C GLY A 15 -5.01 -2.55 -9.07
N LEU A 16 -5.24 -1.23 -8.95
CA LEU A 16 -4.45 -0.35 -8.11
C LEU A 16 -4.53 -0.77 -6.63
N ALA A 17 -5.75 -0.97 -6.11
CA ALA A 17 -5.95 -1.38 -4.71
C ALA A 17 -5.26 -2.73 -4.41
N ASN A 18 -5.35 -3.70 -5.32
CA ASN A 18 -4.67 -4.99 -5.17
C ASN A 18 -3.13 -4.84 -5.14
N ASN A 19 -2.56 -4.10 -6.09
CA ASN A 19 -1.11 -3.86 -6.14
C ASN A 19 -0.59 -3.17 -4.87
N MET A 20 -1.36 -2.22 -4.32
CA MET A 20 -1.00 -1.54 -3.07
C MET A 20 -1.11 -2.47 -1.86
N CYS A 21 -2.04 -3.42 -1.85
CA CYS A 21 -2.14 -4.46 -0.82
C CYS A 21 -0.91 -5.39 -0.81
N ASP A 22 -0.46 -5.81 -2.00
CA ASP A 22 0.74 -6.63 -2.17
C ASP A 22 2.00 -5.87 -1.73
N LEU A 23 2.09 -4.58 -2.09
CA LEU A 23 3.18 -3.72 -1.66
C LEU A 23 3.20 -3.53 -0.14
N LYS A 24 2.03 -3.34 0.50
CA LYS A 24 1.91 -3.26 1.96
C LYS A 24 2.37 -4.54 2.65
N THR A 25 2.04 -5.70 2.08
CA THR A 25 2.51 -6.99 2.57
C THR A 25 4.03 -7.10 2.48
N THR A 26 4.60 -6.67 1.35
CA THR A 26 6.05 -6.66 1.14
C THR A 26 6.76 -5.74 2.15
N LEU A 27 6.23 -4.52 2.37
CA LEU A 27 6.76 -3.58 3.34
C LEU A 27 6.75 -4.16 4.75
N LYS A 28 5.66 -4.81 5.16
CA LYS A 28 5.55 -5.45 6.47
C LYS A 28 6.61 -6.53 6.67
N VAL A 29 6.83 -7.39 5.68
CA VAL A 29 7.90 -8.42 5.74
C VAL A 29 9.28 -7.79 5.86
N LEU A 30 9.53 -6.69 5.14
CA LEU A 30 10.81 -5.98 5.21
C LEU A 30 11.01 -5.26 6.55
N GLU A 31 9.96 -4.68 7.13
CA GLU A 31 10.00 -4.06 8.46
C GLU A 31 10.28 -5.09 9.57
N GLU A 32 9.64 -6.26 9.49
CA GLU A 32 9.91 -7.37 10.41
C GLU A 32 11.35 -7.88 10.27
N LYS A 33 11.89 -7.90 9.04
CA LYS A 33 13.26 -8.35 8.75
C LYS A 33 14.33 -7.33 9.15
N TYR A 34 14.07 -6.03 8.96
CA TYR A 34 15.02 -4.94 9.21
C TYR A 34 14.49 -4.06 10.33
N HIS A 35 14.52 -4.59 11.55
CA HIS A 35 14.06 -3.87 12.73
C HIS A 35 15.00 -2.70 13.08
N TYR A 36 14.46 -1.60 13.60
CA TYR A 36 15.23 -0.41 14.01
C TYR A 36 16.22 -0.68 15.17
N GLN A 37 16.13 -1.85 15.80
CA GLN A 37 17.02 -2.30 16.88
C GLN A 37 18.21 -3.11 16.36
N HIS A 38 18.39 -3.27 15.05
CA HIS A 38 19.60 -3.88 14.52
C HIS A 38 20.84 -3.03 14.87
N ASP A 39 21.91 -3.72 15.28
CA ASP A 39 23.19 -3.10 15.64
C ASP A 39 23.92 -2.47 14.45
N GLY A 40 23.58 -2.90 13.23
CA GLY A 40 24.13 -2.37 11.99
C GLY A 40 23.48 -1.04 11.58
N LEU A 41 24.33 -0.03 11.32
CA LEU A 41 23.90 1.27 10.77
C LEU A 41 23.06 1.15 9.48
N PRO A 42 23.40 0.30 8.48
CA PRO A 42 22.60 0.21 7.26
C PRO A 42 21.23 -0.45 7.50
N GLU A 43 21.14 -1.47 8.34
CA GLU A 43 19.88 -2.12 8.70
C GLU A 43 18.97 -1.17 9.47
N ARG A 44 19.53 -0.37 10.39
CA ARG A 44 18.76 0.64 11.11
C ARG A 44 18.23 1.74 10.20
N LEU A 45 19.05 2.21 9.24
CA LEU A 45 18.62 3.18 8.25
C LEU A 45 17.51 2.62 7.36
N ALA A 46 17.63 1.35 6.94
CA ALA A 46 16.59 0.66 6.19
C ALA A 46 15.30 0.57 7.00
N GLY A 47 15.36 0.13 8.27
CA GLY A 47 14.18 0.01 9.14
C GLY A 47 13.46 1.34 9.39
N VAL A 48 14.19 2.44 9.62
CA VAL A 48 13.59 3.78 9.76
C VAL A 48 12.93 4.24 8.46
N SER A 49 13.60 4.00 7.32
CA SER A 49 13.07 4.36 6.00
C SER A 49 11.81 3.56 5.66
N LEU A 50 11.83 2.25 5.88
CA LEU A 50 10.70 1.34 5.66
C LEU A 50 9.50 1.76 6.50
N ARG A 51 9.70 2.02 7.80
CA ARG A 51 8.64 2.53 8.70
C ARG A 51 7.99 3.80 8.17
N ARG A 52 8.79 4.74 7.67
CA ARG A 52 8.25 5.99 7.10
C ARG A 52 7.45 5.74 5.83
N ILE A 53 7.92 4.84 4.97
CA ILE A 53 7.22 4.46 3.74
C ILE A 53 5.88 3.79 4.09
N SER A 54 5.85 2.88 5.04
CA SER A 54 4.65 2.15 5.48
C SER A 54 3.55 3.09 5.98
N VAL A 55 3.90 4.10 6.79
CA VAL A 55 2.94 5.12 7.26
C VAL A 55 2.32 5.91 6.10
N LEU A 56 3.13 6.34 5.12
CA LEU A 56 2.63 7.06 3.95
C LEU A 56 1.78 6.15 3.04
N MET A 57 2.18 4.88 2.94
CA MET A 57 1.45 3.87 2.18
C MET A 57 0.09 3.55 2.78
N ASP A 58 -0.06 3.57 4.10
CA ASP A 58 -1.36 3.38 4.75
C ASP A 58 -2.36 4.49 4.35
N GLU A 59 -1.91 5.75 4.33
CA GLU A 59 -2.75 6.87 3.88
C GLU A 59 -3.14 6.72 2.40
N ALA A 60 -2.15 6.43 1.54
CA ALA A 60 -2.41 6.22 0.11
C ALA A 60 -3.33 5.02 -0.14
N PHE A 61 -3.17 3.93 0.60
CA PHE A 61 -3.99 2.72 0.48
C PHE A 61 -5.45 2.99 0.89
N ASN A 62 -5.67 3.75 1.97
CA ASN A 62 -7.02 4.14 2.36
C ASN A 62 -7.72 4.97 1.28
N ILE A 63 -7.02 5.90 0.63
CA ILE A 63 -7.56 6.67 -0.50
C ILE A 63 -7.93 5.74 -1.67
N ALA A 64 -7.05 4.78 -2.00
CA ALA A 64 -7.31 3.83 -3.08
C ALA A 64 -8.50 2.90 -2.77
N LEU A 65 -8.68 2.48 -1.52
CA LEU A 65 -9.82 1.68 -1.08
C LEU A 65 -11.14 2.47 -1.18
N LEU A 66 -11.17 3.71 -0.68
CA LEU A 66 -12.35 4.57 -0.79
C LEU A 66 -12.73 4.83 -2.26
N LEU A 67 -11.72 4.98 -3.11
CA LEU A 67 -11.92 5.14 -4.55
C LEU A 67 -12.49 3.87 -5.18
N ASP A 68 -11.93 2.69 -4.89
CA ASP A 68 -12.45 1.40 -5.38
C ASP A 68 -13.89 1.14 -4.90
N GLU A 69 -14.19 1.39 -3.63
CA GLU A 69 -15.54 1.28 -3.06
C GLU A 69 -16.54 2.19 -3.77
N SER A 70 -16.14 3.44 -4.07
CA SER A 70 -16.99 4.41 -4.79
C SER A 70 -17.43 3.94 -6.17
N PHE A 71 -16.75 2.95 -6.76
CA PHE A 71 -17.08 2.36 -8.06
C PHE A 71 -17.69 0.96 -7.98
N ARG A 72 -17.85 0.39 -6.78
CA ARG A 72 -18.56 -0.88 -6.55
C ARG A 72 -20.07 -0.68 -6.32
N ASP A 73 -20.50 0.51 -5.91
CA ASP A 73 -21.91 0.97 -5.83
C ASP A 73 -22.51 1.32 -7.20
#